data_AF-A0A2Z4U9R0-F1
#
_entry.id   AF-A0A2Z4U9R0-F1
#
_cell.length_a   1.000
_cell.length_b   1.000
_cell.length_c   1.000
_cell.angle_alpha   90.00
_cell.angle_beta   90.00
_cell.angle_gamma   90.00
#
_symmetry.space_group_name_H-M   'P 1'
#
loop_
_entity.id
_entity.type
_entity.pdbx_description
1 polymer ?
#
loop_
_entity_poly.entity_id
_entity_poly.type
_entity_poly.pdbx_seq_one_letter_code
_entity_poly.pdbx_strand_id
1 'polypeptide(L)'
;MPRPNKPKCVQKLPICQTYYPAGKENSCHEIVLSVEEYETLRLLDYQGMTQAQCARQMGIARATVQSLYTEARKKTARFLVEGAGLCIRGGNFCIEEPKEKNGSEKGVFKMKIAVTYENGEVFQHFGHTEQFKVYTAEDGKILSSEIVDTNGSGHGALAGFLKNLGVEVLICGGIGGGARNALAEAGIRLFPGACGNADAQAEAFLAGSLNYNPDTMCNHHHHEGEGCHGHGEEGHTCGGHCGK
;
A
#
# COMPACT_ATOMS: atom_id res chain seq x y z
N MET A 1 -20.59 -14.19 -37.72
CA MET A 1 -21.58 -13.42 -36.93
C MET A 1 -20.82 -12.56 -35.92
N PRO A 2 -21.18 -11.28 -35.73
CA PRO A 2 -20.55 -10.43 -34.71
C PRO A 2 -20.83 -11.03 -33.33
N ARG A 3 -19.76 -11.24 -32.54
CA ARG A 3 -19.89 -11.75 -31.16
C ARG A 3 -20.70 -10.75 -30.33
N PRO A 4 -21.74 -11.18 -29.59
CA PRO A 4 -22.49 -10.28 -28.73
C PRO A 4 -21.55 -9.59 -27.73
N ASN A 5 -21.59 -8.27 -27.73
CA ASN A 5 -20.67 -7.42 -26.98
C ASN A 5 -21.04 -7.53 -25.50
N LYS A 6 -20.16 -8.10 -24.67
CA LYS A 6 -20.39 -8.16 -23.23
C LYS A 6 -20.52 -6.72 -22.67
N PRO A 7 -21.44 -6.47 -21.74
CA PRO A 7 -21.53 -5.17 -21.08
C PRO A 7 -20.26 -4.91 -20.26
N LYS A 8 -19.80 -3.66 -20.25
CA LYS A 8 -18.56 -3.22 -19.59
C LYS A 8 -18.89 -2.75 -18.17
N CYS A 9 -18.05 -3.06 -17.20
CA CYS A 9 -18.25 -2.58 -15.83
C CYS A 9 -17.80 -1.12 -15.69
N VAL A 10 -18.65 -0.29 -15.09
CA VAL A 10 -18.36 1.11 -14.75
C VAL A 10 -18.58 1.30 -13.25
N GLN A 11 -17.63 1.92 -12.56
CA GLN A 11 -17.69 2.07 -11.10
C GLN A 11 -18.49 3.28 -10.63
N LYS A 12 -18.43 4.40 -11.36
CA LYS A 12 -19.17 5.62 -11.00
C LYS A 12 -19.67 6.34 -12.25
N LEU A 13 -20.90 6.83 -12.17
CA LEU A 13 -21.43 7.75 -13.17
C LEU A 13 -20.72 9.11 -13.08
N PRO A 14 -20.56 9.80 -14.21
CA PRO A 14 -20.01 11.16 -14.22
C PRO A 14 -20.91 12.10 -13.42
N ILE A 15 -20.28 12.97 -12.61
CA ILE A 15 -20.97 13.97 -11.78
C ILE A 15 -21.72 14.97 -12.68
N CYS A 16 -21.09 15.38 -13.79
CA CYS A 16 -21.71 16.19 -14.82
C CYS A 16 -21.79 15.38 -16.11
N GLN A 17 -22.99 15.26 -16.67
CA GLN A 17 -23.21 14.53 -17.92
C GLN A 17 -23.02 15.40 -19.16
N THR A 18 -23.00 16.73 -19.00
CA THR A 18 -22.96 17.63 -20.15
C THR A 18 -22.06 18.83 -19.87
N TYR A 19 -21.25 19.19 -20.86
CA TYR A 19 -20.32 20.31 -20.83
C TYR A 19 -20.50 21.16 -22.08
N TYR A 20 -20.50 22.47 -21.92
CA TYR A 20 -20.64 23.41 -23.03
C TYR A 20 -19.58 24.51 -22.98
N PRO A 21 -19.14 25.01 -24.14
CA PRO A 21 -18.37 26.24 -24.23
C PRO A 21 -19.18 27.42 -23.68
N ALA A 22 -18.54 28.28 -22.88
CA ALA A 22 -19.18 29.47 -22.34
C ALA A 22 -19.77 30.34 -23.46
N GLY A 23 -21.05 30.70 -23.34
CA GLY A 23 -21.76 31.58 -24.28
C GLY A 23 -22.28 30.91 -25.56
N LYS A 24 -22.17 29.58 -25.71
CA LYS A 24 -22.64 28.83 -26.90
C LYS A 24 -23.51 27.60 -26.54
N GLU A 25 -24.35 27.77 -25.53
CA GLU A 25 -25.17 26.70 -24.93
C GLU A 25 -26.16 26.06 -25.92
N ASN A 26 -26.69 26.83 -26.88
CA ASN A 26 -27.79 26.40 -27.76
C ASN A 26 -27.41 26.25 -29.25
N SER A 27 -26.14 26.38 -29.62
CA SER A 27 -25.73 26.43 -31.03
C SER A 27 -24.47 25.64 -31.34
N CYS A 28 -23.98 24.84 -30.39
CA CYS A 28 -22.76 24.08 -30.57
C CYS A 28 -23.05 22.63 -30.99
N HIS A 29 -22.22 22.09 -31.90
CA HIS A 29 -22.25 20.68 -32.24
C HIS A 29 -21.91 19.85 -30.99
N GLU A 30 -22.68 18.81 -30.71
CA GLU A 30 -22.50 17.98 -29.52
C GLU A 30 -21.76 16.70 -29.85
N ILE A 31 -20.66 16.46 -29.14
CA ILE A 31 -19.87 15.24 -29.20
C ILE A 31 -20.35 14.31 -28.09
N VAL A 32 -20.74 13.10 -28.45
CA VAL A 32 -21.18 12.07 -27.50
C VAL A 32 -20.01 11.19 -27.10
N LEU A 33 -19.64 11.27 -25.82
CA LEU A 33 -18.75 10.33 -25.15
C LEU A 33 -19.61 9.25 -24.50
N SER A 34 -19.32 7.99 -24.76
CA SER A 34 -19.98 6.89 -24.05
C SER A 34 -19.48 6.80 -22.62
N VAL A 35 -20.29 6.20 -21.74
CA VAL A 35 -19.88 6.01 -20.34
C VAL A 35 -18.64 5.10 -20.23
N GLU A 36 -18.50 4.14 -21.14
CA GLU A 36 -17.32 3.26 -21.23
C GLU A 36 -16.04 4.04 -21.58
N GLU A 37 -16.12 4.97 -22.53
CA GLU A 37 -15.02 5.85 -22.92
C GLU A 37 -14.63 6.79 -21.78
N TYR A 38 -15.62 7.34 -21.07
CA TYR A 38 -15.39 8.15 -19.87
C TYR A 38 -14.68 7.36 -18.77
N GLU A 39 -15.16 6.15 -18.44
CA GLU A 39 -14.52 5.32 -17.42
C GLU A 39 -13.09 4.96 -17.84
N THR A 40 -12.86 4.69 -19.12
CA THR A 40 -11.52 4.41 -19.64
C THR A 40 -10.56 5.59 -19.42
N LEU A 41 -10.99 6.83 -19.69
CA LEU A 41 -10.21 8.04 -19.39
C LEU A 41 -9.98 8.20 -17.88
N ARG A 42 -11.01 7.93 -17.07
CA ARG A 42 -10.91 8.02 -15.61
C ARG A 42 -9.88 7.04 -15.05
N LEU A 43 -9.89 5.79 -15.50
CA LEU A 43 -8.97 4.76 -14.99
C LEU A 43 -7.53 4.99 -15.45
N LEU A 44 -7.34 5.30 -16.74
CA LEU A 44 -6.00 5.45 -17.30
C LEU A 44 -5.37 6.79 -16.96
N ASP A 45 -6.04 7.90 -17.29
CA ASP A 45 -5.44 9.24 -17.20
C ASP A 45 -5.61 9.86 -15.80
N TYR A 46 -6.77 9.67 -15.15
CA TYR A 46 -7.02 10.26 -13.83
C TYR A 46 -6.50 9.40 -12.66
N GLN A 47 -6.64 8.07 -12.74
CA GLN A 47 -6.16 7.14 -11.70
C GLN A 47 -4.78 6.56 -12.00
N GLY A 48 -4.20 6.84 -13.17
CA GLY A 48 -2.85 6.39 -13.53
C GLY A 48 -2.71 4.87 -13.73
N MET A 49 -3.82 4.15 -13.98
CA MET A 49 -3.78 2.70 -14.13
C MET A 49 -3.13 2.27 -15.44
N THR A 50 -2.51 1.09 -15.43
CA THR A 50 -2.06 0.44 -16.66
C THR A 50 -3.25 -0.07 -17.49
N GLN A 51 -3.06 -0.24 -18.80
CA GLN A 51 -4.06 -0.84 -19.68
C GLN A 51 -4.52 -2.22 -19.21
N ALA A 52 -3.62 -3.00 -18.61
CA ALA A 52 -3.94 -4.33 -18.09
C ALA A 52 -4.81 -4.27 -16.81
N GLN A 53 -4.58 -3.28 -15.94
CA GLN A 53 -5.42 -3.05 -14.77
C GLN A 53 -6.81 -2.54 -15.17
N CYS A 54 -6.87 -1.56 -16.08
CA CYS A 54 -8.12 -1.04 -16.63
C CYS A 54 -8.95 -2.15 -17.30
N ALA A 55 -8.31 -3.03 -18.10
CA ALA A 55 -8.96 -4.18 -18.72
C ALA A 55 -9.61 -5.13 -17.70
N ARG A 56 -8.88 -5.44 -16.61
CA ARG A 56 -9.38 -6.27 -15.51
C ARG A 56 -10.57 -5.61 -14.81
N GLN A 57 -10.46 -4.32 -14.52
CA GLN A 57 -11.48 -3.56 -13.78
C GLN A 57 -12.77 -3.36 -14.57
N MET A 58 -12.67 -3.17 -15.89
CA MET A 58 -13.83 -3.03 -16.77
C MET A 58 -14.39 -4.38 -17.26
N GLY A 59 -13.75 -5.51 -16.91
CA GLY A 59 -14.16 -6.86 -17.33
C GLY A 59 -14.03 -7.12 -18.83
N ILE A 60 -13.08 -6.46 -19.51
CA ILE A 60 -12.90 -6.52 -20.98
C ILE A 60 -11.48 -6.87 -21.41
N ALA A 61 -11.34 -7.22 -22.68
CA ALA A 61 -10.05 -7.49 -23.28
C ALA A 61 -9.20 -6.21 -23.41
N ARG A 62 -7.87 -6.34 -23.26
CA ARG A 62 -6.91 -5.23 -23.42
C ARG A 62 -7.05 -4.49 -24.75
N ALA A 63 -7.33 -5.22 -25.83
CA ALA A 63 -7.54 -4.62 -27.17
C ALA A 63 -8.79 -3.73 -27.22
N THR A 64 -9.83 -4.07 -26.46
CA THR A 64 -11.06 -3.26 -26.34
C THR A 64 -10.79 -1.98 -25.54
N VAL A 65 -10.02 -2.07 -24.44
CA VAL A 65 -9.57 -0.88 -23.70
C VAL A 65 -8.77 0.06 -24.59
N GLN A 66 -7.83 -0.47 -25.37
CA GLN A 66 -7.05 0.35 -26.29
C GLN A 66 -7.93 1.07 -27.31
N SER A 67 -8.94 0.38 -27.86
CA SER A 67 -9.86 0.96 -28.83
C SER A 67 -10.74 2.04 -28.21
N LEU A 68 -11.34 1.77 -27.04
CA LEU A 68 -12.12 2.74 -26.27
C LEU A 68 -11.28 3.97 -25.90
N TYR A 69 -10.05 3.75 -25.45
CA TYR A 69 -9.14 4.84 -25.06
C TYR A 69 -8.76 5.72 -26.25
N THR A 70 -8.50 5.13 -27.42
CA THR A 70 -8.19 5.90 -28.63
C THR A 70 -9.38 6.73 -29.09
N GLU A 71 -10.59 6.17 -29.10
CA GLU A 71 -11.79 6.90 -29.51
C GLU A 71 -12.17 7.99 -28.49
N ALA A 72 -12.05 7.69 -27.20
CA ALA A 72 -12.24 8.66 -26.13
C ALA A 72 -11.29 9.87 -26.29
N ARG A 73 -9.99 9.62 -26.50
CA ARG A 73 -9.01 10.70 -26.69
C ARG A 73 -9.28 11.55 -27.93
N LYS A 74 -9.70 10.94 -29.05
CA LYS A 74 -10.10 11.70 -30.25
C LYS A 74 -11.29 12.60 -29.98
N LYS A 75 -12.33 12.10 -29.30
CA LYS A 75 -13.53 12.86 -28.95
C LYS A 75 -13.21 14.01 -27.99
N THR A 76 -12.39 13.76 -26.97
CA THR A 76 -11.94 14.81 -26.04
C THR A 76 -11.11 15.87 -26.75
N ALA A 77 -10.18 15.48 -27.63
CA ALA A 77 -9.40 16.43 -28.42
C ALA A 77 -10.29 17.27 -29.33
N ARG A 78 -11.25 16.64 -30.02
CA ARG A 78 -12.22 17.33 -30.89
C ARG A 78 -13.09 18.31 -30.12
N PHE A 79 -13.55 17.93 -28.92
CA PHE A 79 -14.27 18.80 -28.00
C PHE A 79 -13.50 20.08 -27.68
N LEU A 80 -12.21 19.95 -27.35
CA LEU A 80 -11.35 21.09 -27.02
C LEU A 80 -11.01 21.96 -28.25
N VAL A 81 -10.78 21.35 -29.41
CA VAL A 81 -10.35 22.06 -30.63
C VAL A 81 -11.51 22.77 -31.32
N GLU A 82 -12.66 22.11 -31.47
CA GLU A 82 -13.83 22.68 -32.14
C GLU A 82 -14.66 23.58 -31.19
N GLY A 83 -14.34 23.56 -29.89
CA GLY A 83 -15.18 24.19 -28.85
C GLY A 83 -16.58 23.58 -28.83
N ALA A 84 -16.69 22.28 -29.09
CA ALA A 84 -17.95 21.54 -29.18
C ALA A 84 -18.63 21.44 -27.80
N GLY A 85 -19.92 21.08 -27.75
CA GLY A 85 -20.50 20.53 -26.52
C GLY A 85 -20.02 19.08 -26.32
N LEU A 86 -19.86 18.63 -25.07
CA LEU A 86 -19.58 17.23 -24.75
C LEU A 86 -20.70 16.67 -23.89
N CYS A 87 -21.33 15.58 -24.34
CA CYS A 87 -22.33 14.87 -23.56
C CYS A 87 -21.87 13.44 -23.30
N ILE A 88 -21.87 13.03 -22.03
CA ILE A 88 -21.54 11.68 -21.59
C ILE A 88 -22.84 10.89 -21.47
N ARG A 89 -23.16 10.09 -22.50
CA ARG A 89 -24.38 9.29 -22.54
C ARG A 89 -24.24 8.04 -23.40
N GLY A 90 -25.06 7.04 -23.11
CA GLY A 90 -25.09 5.78 -23.84
C GLY A 90 -23.87 4.88 -23.58
N GLY A 91 -23.71 3.87 -24.43
CA GLY A 91 -22.78 2.76 -24.23
C GLY A 91 -23.49 1.50 -23.72
N ASN A 92 -22.79 0.37 -23.76
CA ASN A 92 -23.24 -0.91 -23.23
C ASN A 92 -22.47 -1.20 -21.94
N PHE A 93 -22.94 -0.62 -20.84
CA PHE A 93 -22.28 -0.70 -19.55
C PHE A 93 -23.23 -1.19 -18.45
N CYS A 94 -22.67 -1.91 -17.49
CA CYS A 94 -23.32 -2.20 -16.22
C CYS A 94 -22.68 -1.30 -15.15
N ILE A 95 -23.52 -0.62 -14.38
CA ILE A 95 -23.08 0.04 -13.15
C ILE A 95 -22.91 -1.07 -12.13
N GLU A 96 -21.67 -1.33 -11.71
CA GLU A 96 -21.51 -2.09 -10.48
C GLU A 96 -21.87 -1.14 -9.34
N GLU A 97 -23.10 -1.29 -8.82
CA GLU A 97 -23.41 -0.80 -7.47
C GLU A 97 -22.30 -1.31 -6.53
N PRO A 98 -21.94 -0.56 -5.47
CA PRO A 98 -20.98 -1.06 -4.49
C PRO A 98 -21.53 -2.38 -3.95
N LYS A 99 -21.07 -3.49 -4.53
CA LYS A 99 -21.47 -4.83 -4.15
C LYS A 99 -20.96 -5.01 -2.74
N GLU A 100 -21.88 -4.98 -1.77
CA GLU A 100 -21.78 -5.90 -0.65
C GLU A 100 -21.46 -7.27 -1.24
N LYS A 101 -20.24 -7.71 -0.96
CA LYS A 101 -19.56 -8.82 -1.63
C LYS A 101 -20.39 -10.10 -1.46
N ASN A 102 -21.05 -10.54 -2.53
CA ASN A 102 -21.43 -11.94 -2.69
C ASN A 102 -20.72 -12.48 -3.95
N GLY A 103 -19.99 -13.58 -3.74
CA GLY A 103 -18.86 -14.07 -4.55
C GLY A 103 -19.09 -14.16 -6.06
N SER A 104 -18.05 -14.20 -6.88
CA SER A 104 -16.86 -15.04 -6.70
C SER A 104 -15.89 -14.69 -7.82
N GLU A 105 -14.68 -14.26 -7.48
CA GLU A 105 -13.39 -14.58 -8.11
C GLU A 105 -12.30 -13.73 -7.44
N LYS A 106 -11.41 -14.43 -6.75
CA LYS A 106 -10.47 -13.94 -5.73
C LYS A 106 -9.40 -13.02 -6.32
N GLY A 107 -9.58 -11.72 -6.12
CA GLY A 107 -8.50 -10.73 -6.00
C GLY A 107 -8.48 -10.19 -4.58
N VAL A 108 -8.18 -11.05 -3.61
CA VAL A 108 -8.11 -10.65 -2.21
C VAL A 108 -6.95 -9.67 -2.04
N PHE A 109 -7.23 -8.42 -1.65
CA PHE A 109 -6.20 -7.53 -1.08
C PHE A 109 -5.83 -8.10 0.30
N LYS A 110 -4.89 -9.05 0.29
CA LYS A 110 -4.30 -9.61 1.50
C LYS A 110 -3.24 -8.65 1.98
N MET A 111 -3.49 -8.03 3.13
CA MET A 111 -2.46 -7.26 3.81
C MET A 111 -1.73 -8.17 4.78
N LYS A 112 -0.40 -8.11 4.79
CA LYS A 112 0.42 -8.81 5.78
C LYS A 112 0.94 -7.83 6.81
N ILE A 113 0.62 -8.12 8.07
CA ILE A 113 1.03 -7.34 9.23
C ILE A 113 1.95 -8.24 10.05
N ALA A 114 3.18 -7.82 10.31
CA ALA A 114 4.05 -8.51 11.24
C ALA A 114 4.02 -7.81 12.59
N VAL A 115 4.03 -8.60 13.66
CA VAL A 115 4.13 -8.14 15.04
C VAL A 115 5.31 -8.86 15.68
N THR A 116 6.13 -8.14 16.45
CA THR A 116 7.15 -8.78 17.29
C THR A 116 6.46 -9.63 18.35
N TYR A 117 6.86 -10.90 18.49
CA TYR A 117 6.18 -11.85 19.37
C TYR A 117 7.17 -12.49 20.33
N GLU A 118 6.89 -12.41 21.63
CA GLU A 118 7.61 -13.15 22.67
C GLU A 118 6.61 -13.61 23.73
N ASN A 119 6.49 -14.92 23.95
CA ASN A 119 5.65 -15.51 25.01
C ASN A 119 4.19 -15.00 25.11
N GLY A 120 3.59 -14.55 24.00
CA GLY A 120 2.21 -14.03 23.97
C GLY A 120 2.09 -12.50 23.98
N GLU A 121 3.20 -11.77 24.08
CA GLU A 121 3.25 -10.31 24.18
C GLU A 121 4.16 -9.69 23.10
N VAL A 122 3.96 -8.39 22.85
CA VAL A 122 4.77 -7.61 21.91
C VAL A 122 6.13 -7.30 22.52
N PHE A 123 7.19 -7.81 21.90
CA PHE A 123 8.55 -7.55 22.38
C PHE A 123 9.01 -6.13 22.06
N GLN A 124 9.67 -5.50 23.03
CA GLN A 124 10.11 -4.10 22.95
C GLN A 124 11.46 -3.90 22.27
N HIS A 125 12.29 -4.94 22.08
CA HIS A 125 13.60 -4.79 21.43
C HIS A 125 13.67 -5.53 20.09
N PHE A 126 13.28 -4.86 19.00
CA PHE A 126 13.28 -5.43 17.64
C PHE A 126 14.61 -6.12 17.22
N GLY A 127 15.76 -5.67 17.72
CA GLY A 127 17.07 -6.24 17.36
C GLY A 127 17.39 -7.60 17.97
N HIS A 128 16.65 -8.00 19.01
CA HIS A 128 16.85 -9.27 19.74
C HIS A 128 15.65 -10.21 19.65
N THR A 129 14.63 -9.86 18.84
CA THR A 129 13.47 -10.74 18.65
C THR A 129 13.83 -12.00 17.91
N GLU A 130 13.56 -13.14 18.52
CA GLU A 130 13.74 -14.44 17.90
C GLU A 130 12.52 -14.83 17.05
N GLN A 131 11.34 -14.23 17.28
CA GLN A 131 10.08 -14.60 16.63
C GLN A 131 9.24 -13.40 16.18
N PHE A 132 8.61 -13.57 15.01
CA PHE A 132 7.62 -12.65 14.47
C PHE A 132 6.30 -13.38 14.27
N LYS A 133 5.19 -12.79 14.72
CA LYS A 133 3.86 -13.28 14.39
C LYS A 133 3.33 -12.48 13.20
N VAL A 134 3.21 -13.14 12.06
CA VAL A 134 2.71 -12.57 10.81
C VAL A 134 1.22 -12.87 10.69
N TYR A 135 0.44 -11.81 10.64
CA TYR A 135 -0.99 -11.85 10.43
C TYR A 135 -1.29 -11.52 8.97
N THR A 136 -2.08 -12.38 8.34
CA THR A 136 -2.70 -12.06 7.06
C THR A 136 -4.09 -11.52 7.34
N ALA A 137 -4.31 -10.25 7.06
CA ALA A 137 -5.60 -9.57 7.22
C ALA A 137 -6.28 -9.31 5.88
N GLU A 138 -7.60 -9.44 5.86
CA GLU A 138 -8.50 -9.16 4.73
C GLU A 138 -9.67 -8.33 5.24
N ASP A 139 -9.91 -7.16 4.62
CA ASP A 139 -11.10 -6.32 4.88
C ASP A 139 -11.32 -5.94 6.37
N GLY A 140 -10.23 -5.73 7.12
CA GLY A 140 -10.32 -5.41 8.55
C GLY A 140 -10.41 -6.62 9.48
N LYS A 141 -10.25 -7.86 8.98
CA LYS A 141 -10.27 -9.10 9.76
C LYS A 141 -9.01 -9.94 9.57
N ILE A 142 -8.52 -10.56 10.63
CA ILE A 142 -7.39 -11.48 10.59
C ILE A 142 -7.86 -12.85 10.05
N LEU A 143 -7.29 -13.31 8.95
CA LEU A 143 -7.57 -14.62 8.35
C LEU A 143 -6.69 -15.73 8.90
N SER A 144 -5.41 -15.43 9.14
CA SER A 144 -4.42 -16.40 9.59
C SER A 144 -3.29 -15.70 10.32
N SER A 145 -2.78 -16.34 11.35
CA SER A 145 -1.59 -15.94 12.09
C SER A 145 -0.55 -17.04 12.02
N GLU A 146 0.64 -16.73 11.54
CA GLU A 146 1.77 -17.65 11.47
C GLU A 146 2.91 -17.09 12.31
N ILE A 147 3.53 -17.93 13.14
CA ILE A 147 4.72 -17.55 13.90
C ILE A 147 5.94 -17.97 13.08
N VAL A 148 6.86 -17.03 12.88
CA VAL A 148 8.04 -17.20 12.04
C VAL A 148 9.28 -16.86 12.85
N ASP A 149 10.16 -17.83 13.01
CA ASP A 149 11.44 -17.65 13.70
C ASP A 149 12.47 -16.99 12.78
N THR A 150 13.26 -16.08 13.33
CA THR A 150 14.31 -15.35 12.61
C THR A 150 15.54 -16.20 12.31
N ASN A 151 15.60 -17.44 12.82
CA ASN A 151 16.71 -18.39 12.66
C ASN A 151 18.10 -17.75 12.89
N GLY A 152 18.21 -16.86 13.89
CA GLY A 152 19.48 -16.19 14.22
C GLY A 152 19.92 -15.10 13.23
N SER A 153 19.01 -14.61 12.37
CA SER A 153 19.30 -13.53 11.43
C SER A 153 19.52 -12.20 12.16
N GLY A 154 20.77 -11.73 12.22
CA GLY A 154 21.17 -10.54 12.95
C GLY A 154 20.53 -9.21 12.49
N HIS A 155 20.84 -8.16 13.26
CA HIS A 155 20.27 -6.80 13.28
C HIS A 155 19.94 -6.12 11.93
N GLY A 156 20.58 -6.51 10.81
CA GLY A 156 20.33 -5.94 9.48
C GLY A 156 19.47 -6.80 8.54
N ALA A 157 19.38 -8.11 8.77
CA ALA A 157 18.75 -9.05 7.85
C ALA A 157 17.22 -9.15 8.05
N LEU A 158 16.71 -8.71 9.20
CA LEU A 158 15.28 -8.79 9.53
C LEU A 158 14.40 -7.98 8.58
N ALA A 159 14.84 -6.80 8.13
CA ALA A 159 14.10 -5.99 7.17
C ALA A 159 13.99 -6.68 5.80
N GLY A 160 15.06 -7.33 5.34
CA GLY A 160 15.05 -8.12 4.10
C GLY A 160 14.17 -9.37 4.22
N PHE A 161 14.19 -10.03 5.37
CA PHE A 161 13.35 -11.19 5.66
C PHE A 161 11.85 -10.84 5.62
N LEU A 162 11.44 -9.74 6.27
CA LEU A 162 10.06 -9.25 6.24
C LEU A 162 9.62 -8.84 4.84
N LYS A 163 10.54 -8.25 4.05
CA LYS A 163 10.28 -7.93 2.64
C LYS A 163 10.05 -9.17 1.79
N ASN A 164 10.84 -10.22 1.98
CA ASN A 164 10.66 -11.49 1.27
C ASN A 164 9.33 -12.18 1.64
N LEU A 165 8.87 -12.01 2.89
CA LEU A 165 7.57 -12.48 3.33
C LEU A 165 6.40 -11.64 2.77
N GLY A 166 6.68 -10.48 2.18
CA GLY A 166 5.68 -9.57 1.63
C GLY A 166 4.90 -8.82 2.70
N VAL A 167 5.53 -8.55 3.85
CA VAL A 167 4.94 -7.78 4.94
C VAL A 167 4.91 -6.30 4.57
N GLU A 168 3.76 -5.66 4.73
CA GLU A 168 3.59 -4.23 4.43
C GLU A 168 3.64 -3.36 5.69
N VAL A 169 3.25 -3.93 6.83
CA VAL A 169 3.15 -3.23 8.11
C VAL A 169 3.86 -4.03 9.18
N LEU A 170 4.68 -3.35 9.98
CA LEU A 170 5.35 -3.91 11.14
C LEU A 170 4.94 -3.14 12.40
N ILE A 171 4.48 -3.87 13.41
CA ILE A 171 4.16 -3.36 14.73
C ILE A 171 5.24 -3.83 15.71
N CYS A 172 5.84 -2.90 16.44
CA CYS A 172 6.89 -3.20 17.41
C CYS A 172 6.80 -2.28 18.64
N GLY A 173 7.39 -2.70 19.76
CA GLY A 173 7.47 -1.84 20.95
C GLY A 173 8.56 -0.77 20.81
N GLY A 174 9.79 -1.19 20.55
CA GLY A 174 10.94 -0.32 20.39
C GLY A 174 11.82 -0.71 19.20
N ILE A 175 12.35 0.30 18.52
CA ILE A 175 13.15 0.13 17.30
C ILE A 175 14.42 0.99 17.36
N GLY A 176 15.56 0.38 17.02
CA GLY A 176 16.82 1.11 16.86
C GLY A 176 16.89 1.90 15.55
N GLY A 177 17.68 2.98 15.52
CA GLY A 177 17.81 3.84 14.34
C GLY A 177 18.25 3.10 13.07
N GLY A 178 19.13 2.11 13.18
CA GLY A 178 19.57 1.28 12.05
C GLY A 178 18.46 0.41 11.44
N ALA A 179 17.60 -0.18 12.28
CA ALA A 179 16.47 -0.99 11.83
C ALA A 179 15.37 -0.14 11.17
N ARG A 180 15.14 1.08 11.69
CA ARG A 180 14.20 2.04 11.08
C ARG A 180 14.61 2.37 9.65
N ASN A 181 15.89 2.63 9.41
CA ASN A 181 16.39 2.93 8.07
C ASN A 181 16.23 1.73 7.12
N ALA A 182 16.59 0.52 7.57
CA ALA A 182 16.45 -0.69 6.76
C ALA A 182 14.99 -1.01 6.40
N LEU A 183 14.04 -0.78 7.31
CA LEU A 183 12.60 -0.96 7.04
C LEU A 183 12.04 0.12 6.11
N ALA A 184 12.51 1.36 6.24
CA ALA A 184 12.14 2.44 5.34
C ALA A 184 12.63 2.17 3.90
N GLU A 185 13.86 1.69 3.72
CA GLU A 185 14.38 1.23 2.42
C GLU A 185 13.64 0.00 1.88
N ALA A 186 13.13 -0.86 2.76
CA ALA A 186 12.29 -2.00 2.39
C ALA A 186 10.86 -1.58 1.98
N GLY A 187 10.44 -0.35 2.29
CA GLY A 187 9.09 0.14 2.02
C GLY A 187 8.03 -0.36 3.02
N ILE A 188 8.45 -0.78 4.22
CA ILE A 188 7.57 -1.33 5.24
C ILE A 188 7.11 -0.22 6.18
N ARG A 189 5.79 -0.11 6.41
CA ARG A 189 5.21 0.86 7.34
C ARG A 189 5.42 0.39 8.77
N LEU A 190 6.16 1.17 9.56
CA LEU A 190 6.49 0.85 10.94
C LEU A 190 5.57 1.59 11.92
N PHE A 191 5.13 0.88 12.96
CA PHE A 191 4.35 1.40 14.08
C PHE A 191 5.02 1.03 15.43
N PRO A 192 6.12 1.72 15.82
CA PRO A 192 6.72 1.64 17.15
C PRO A 192 5.81 2.11 18.31
N GLY A 193 6.06 1.62 19.53
CA GLY A 193 5.32 1.99 20.73
C GLY A 193 4.10 1.11 21.03
N ALA A 194 3.93 -0.01 20.32
CA ALA A 194 2.92 -1.00 20.67
C ALA A 194 3.34 -1.83 21.89
N CYS A 195 2.47 -1.91 22.89
CA CYS A 195 2.69 -2.67 24.13
C CYS A 195 1.48 -3.56 24.43
N GLY A 196 1.73 -4.74 25.00
CA GLY A 196 0.68 -5.70 25.38
C GLY A 196 0.56 -6.88 24.42
N ASN A 197 -0.63 -7.45 24.28
CA ASN A 197 -0.86 -8.69 23.53
C ASN A 197 -0.77 -8.48 22.01
N ALA A 198 -0.06 -9.39 21.30
CA ALA A 198 0.18 -9.28 19.87
C ALA A 198 -1.12 -9.31 19.02
N ASP A 199 -2.12 -10.10 19.41
CA ASP A 199 -3.39 -10.21 18.70
C ASP A 199 -4.21 -8.93 18.88
N ALA A 200 -4.27 -8.40 20.10
CA ALA A 200 -4.96 -7.14 20.41
C ALA A 200 -4.37 -5.95 19.65
N GLN A 201 -3.05 -5.91 19.46
CA GLN A 201 -2.39 -4.85 18.67
C GLN A 201 -2.68 -4.96 17.17
N ALA A 202 -2.77 -6.18 16.63
CA ALA A 202 -3.17 -6.41 15.24
C ALA A 202 -4.64 -6.00 15.01
N GLU A 203 -5.53 -6.31 15.96
CA GLU A 203 -6.92 -5.86 15.92
C GLU A 203 -7.05 -4.33 16.07
N ALA A 204 -6.28 -3.71 16.97
CA ALA A 204 -6.25 -2.26 17.16
C ALA A 204 -5.74 -1.52 15.91
N PHE A 205 -4.79 -2.13 15.18
CA PHE A 205 -4.36 -1.64 13.87
C PHE A 205 -5.49 -1.63 12.86
N LEU A 206 -6.24 -2.74 12.77
CA LEU A 206 -7.38 -2.86 11.86
C LEU A 206 -8.51 -1.89 12.24
N ALA A 207 -8.69 -1.62 13.53
CA ALA A 207 -9.64 -0.65 14.06
C ALA A 207 -9.18 0.82 13.93
N GLY A 208 -7.95 1.08 13.49
CA GLY A 208 -7.39 2.43 13.34
C GLY A 208 -7.18 3.18 14.68
N SER A 209 -7.22 2.47 15.81
CA SER A 209 -7.07 3.02 17.16
C SER A 209 -5.71 2.69 17.78
N LEU A 210 -4.74 2.28 16.97
CA LEU A 210 -3.39 2.05 17.43
C LEU A 210 -2.79 3.36 17.94
N ASN A 211 -2.47 3.39 19.23
CA ASN A 211 -1.81 4.52 19.88
C ASN A 211 -0.34 4.54 19.44
N TYR A 212 -0.11 5.00 18.22
CA TYR A 212 1.21 5.09 17.63
C TYR A 212 1.86 6.42 18.02
N ASN A 213 3.03 6.37 18.65
CA ASN A 213 3.84 7.56 18.88
C ASN A 213 5.00 7.56 17.89
N PRO A 214 4.99 8.38 16.83
CA PRO A 214 6.10 8.46 15.87
C PRO A 214 7.42 8.94 16.50
N ASP A 215 7.34 9.49 17.70
CA ASP A 215 8.45 10.06 18.45
C ASP A 215 9.01 9.16 19.55
N THR A 216 8.63 7.88 19.65
CA THR A 216 9.40 6.91 20.46
C THR A 216 10.74 6.60 19.79
N MET A 217 11.64 7.57 19.84
CA MET A 217 13.06 7.24 19.94
C MET A 217 13.24 6.55 21.29
N CYS A 218 13.87 5.38 21.29
CA CYS A 218 14.63 4.99 22.47
C CYS A 218 15.70 6.06 22.64
N ASN A 219 15.40 7.08 23.45
CA ASN A 219 16.41 7.94 24.00
C ASN A 219 17.22 7.03 24.91
N HIS A 220 18.37 6.58 24.39
CA HIS A 220 19.30 5.73 25.08
C HIS A 220 19.84 6.53 26.27
N HIS A 221 19.11 6.51 27.39
CA HIS A 221 19.67 6.92 28.65
C HIS A 221 20.76 5.90 28.99
N HIS A 222 21.99 6.31 28.72
CA HIS A 222 23.14 5.94 29.53
C HIS A 222 22.67 5.93 30.99
N HIS A 223 22.44 4.75 31.55
CA HIS A 223 22.47 4.58 32.98
C HIS A 223 23.75 3.83 33.28
N GLU A 224 24.61 4.60 33.94
CA GLU A 224 25.95 4.25 34.36
C GLU A 224 25.91 2.93 35.13
N GLY A 225 26.67 1.96 34.63
CA GLY A 225 27.13 0.87 35.46
C GLY A 225 28.13 1.42 36.46
N GLU A 226 27.66 1.83 37.63
CA GLU A 226 28.49 1.86 38.82
C GLU A 226 28.91 0.42 39.13
N GLY A 227 30.14 0.09 38.77
CA GLY A 227 30.82 -1.15 39.10
C GLY A 227 32.31 -0.87 39.23
N CYS A 228 32.72 -0.53 40.44
CA CYS A 228 34.09 -0.38 40.92
C CYS A 228 35.14 -1.26 40.22
N HIS A 229 36.25 -0.66 39.81
CA HIS A 229 37.66 -1.12 39.85
C HIS A 229 38.43 -0.12 38.96
N GLY A 230 39.32 0.75 39.41
CA GLY A 230 40.42 0.55 40.36
C GLY A 230 41.73 0.43 39.55
N HIS A 231 42.63 1.41 39.68
CA HIS A 231 43.95 1.58 39.04
C HIS A 231 43.92 2.09 37.59
N GLY A 232 44.78 2.99 37.14
CA GLY A 232 46.01 3.54 37.69
C GLY A 232 46.64 4.41 36.60
N GLU A 233 47.48 5.34 37.02
CA GLU A 233 48.10 6.40 36.24
C GLU A 233 49.05 5.91 35.11
N GLU A 234 49.56 6.91 34.40
CA GLU A 234 50.83 6.92 33.64
C GLU A 234 50.78 6.44 32.18
N GLY A 235 51.00 7.41 31.29
CA GLY A 235 51.13 7.16 29.87
C GLY A 235 52.41 6.44 29.52
N HIS A 236 52.44 5.79 28.36
CA HIS A 236 53.68 5.57 27.63
C HIS A 236 53.40 5.42 26.13
N THR A 237 54.29 6.07 25.41
CA THR A 237 54.63 6.03 24.00
C THR A 237 54.96 4.64 23.44
N CYS A 238 54.68 4.48 22.14
CA CYS A 238 55.41 3.70 21.13
C CYS A 238 55.41 2.16 21.21
N GLY A 239 55.27 1.50 20.05
CA GLY A 239 55.65 0.09 19.90
C GLY A 239 54.89 -0.73 18.86
N GLY A 240 54.88 -0.30 17.60
CA GLY A 240 54.48 -1.18 16.49
C GLY A 240 55.67 -2.02 16.00
N HIS A 241 55.77 -3.28 16.45
CA HIS A 241 56.30 -4.44 15.70
C HIS A 241 56.48 -5.64 16.65
N CYS A 242 56.01 -6.81 16.26
CA CYS A 242 56.94 -7.89 15.89
C CYS A 242 56.22 -8.99 15.12
N GLY A 243 56.84 -9.40 14.01
CA GLY A 243 56.54 -10.66 13.33
C GLY A 243 57.50 -11.74 13.78
N LYS A 244 56.99 -12.97 13.71
CA LYS A 244 57.55 -14.29 14.01
C LYS A 244 57.53 -14.71 15.48
#